data_AF-A0A843LDL2-F1
#
_entry.id   AF-A0A843LDL2-F1
#
_cell.length_a   1.000
_cell.length_b   1.000
_cell.length_c   1.000
_cell.angle_alpha   90.00
_cell.angle_beta   90.00
_cell.angle_gamma   90.00
#
_symmetry.space_group_name_H-M   'P 1'
#
loop_
_entity.id
_entity.type
_entity.pdbx_description
1 polymer ?
#
loop_
_entity_poly.entity_id
_entity_poly.type
_entity_poly.pdbx_seq_one_letter_code
_entity_poly.pdbx_strand_id
1 'polypeptide(L)'
;MYRDVITLCWSIKEVNKNLSDRMPTSDLSIKYLKNACSLLASHLREISMSNPNEAIGVIDGKGDRRSFSLAEVAEMLYDTKKIIELNLIDNIDAWAKAHPAD
;
A
#
# COMPACT_ATOMS: atom_id res chain seq x y z
N MET A 1 -12.33 -7.55 -2.45
CA MET A 1 -11.65 -6.29 -2.82
C MET A 1 -11.00 -5.63 -1.61
N TYR A 2 -11.72 -4.96 -0.70
CA TYR A 2 -11.10 -4.28 0.46
C TYR A 2 -10.43 -5.23 1.45
N ARG A 3 -11.00 -6.42 1.68
CA ARG A 3 -10.38 -7.46 2.53
C ARG A 3 -9.03 -7.94 1.99
N ASP A 4 -8.91 -8.05 0.67
CA ASP A 4 -7.66 -8.46 0.01
C ASP A 4 -6.59 -7.37 0.14
N VAL A 5 -7.00 -6.11 -0.03
CA VAL A 5 -6.15 -4.92 0.22
C VAL A 5 -5.63 -4.92 1.66
N ILE A 6 -6.50 -5.10 2.66
CA ILE A 6 -6.10 -5.17 4.09
C ILE A 6 -5.12 -6.32 4.33
N THR A 7 -5.40 -7.49 3.74
CA THR A 7 -4.54 -8.68 3.89
C THR A 7 -3.14 -8.46 3.29
N LEU A 8 -3.08 -7.80 2.13
CA LEU A 8 -1.82 -7.45 1.47
C LEU A 8 -1.04 -6.41 2.27
N CYS A 9 -1.70 -5.35 2.76
CA CYS A 9 -1.07 -4.35 3.61
C CYS A 9 -0.48 -5.00 4.88
N TRP A 10 -1.22 -5.90 5.53
CA TRP A 10 -0.70 -6.65 6.69
C TRP A 10 0.53 -7.49 6.33
N SER A 11 0.46 -8.24 5.24
CA SER A 11 1.58 -9.10 4.79
C SER A 11 2.84 -8.31 4.47
N ILE A 12 2.69 -7.14 3.83
CA ILE A 12 3.80 -6.22 3.55
C ILE A 12 4.43 -5.71 4.86
N LYS A 13 3.60 -5.27 5.81
CA LYS A 13 4.08 -4.77 7.12
C LYS A 13 4.83 -5.83 7.90
N GLU A 14 4.29 -7.05 7.97
CA GLU A 14 4.92 -8.17 8.69
C GLU A 14 6.27 -8.54 8.07
N VAL A 15 6.36 -8.64 6.75
CA VAL A 15 7.63 -8.95 6.08
C VAL A 15 8.63 -7.81 6.27
N ASN A 16 8.21 -6.56 6.16
CA ASN A 16 9.10 -5.41 6.35
C ASN A 16 9.63 -5.28 7.79
N LYS A 17 8.79 -5.57 8.79
CA LYS A 17 9.20 -5.63 10.20
C LYS A 17 10.25 -6.72 10.42
N ASN A 18 9.98 -7.93 9.93
CA ASN A 18 10.89 -9.07 10.04
C ASN A 18 12.24 -8.83 9.32
N LEU A 19 12.25 -8.05 8.23
CA LEU A 19 13.48 -7.65 7.53
C LEU A 19 14.28 -6.59 8.28
N SER A 20 13.60 -5.65 8.94
CA SER A 20 14.25 -4.60 9.74
C SER A 20 14.94 -5.20 10.98
N ASP A 21 14.35 -6.23 11.57
CA ASP A 21 14.85 -6.89 12.78
C ASP A 21 16.00 -7.89 12.52
N ARG A 22 16.21 -8.33 11.26
CA ARG A 22 17.17 -9.40 10.91
C ARG A 22 17.87 -9.10 9.57
N MET A 23 19.16 -8.77 9.58
CA MET A 23 20.00 -8.88 8.36
C MET A 23 20.81 -10.19 8.41
N PRO A 24 21.04 -10.89 7.28
CA PRO A 24 21.00 -10.42 5.89
C PRO A 24 19.68 -10.71 5.18
N THR A 25 19.19 -9.71 4.44
CA THR A 25 18.01 -9.78 3.57
C THR A 25 18.18 -10.84 2.50
N SER A 26 17.32 -11.86 2.49
CA SER A 26 17.26 -12.79 1.36
C SER A 26 16.66 -12.11 0.13
N ASP A 27 17.20 -12.38 -1.06
CA ASP A 27 16.63 -11.90 -2.33
C ASP A 27 15.15 -12.27 -2.50
N LEU A 28 14.73 -13.36 -1.85
CA LEU A 28 13.35 -13.83 -1.83
C LEU A 28 12.41 -12.86 -1.11
N SER A 29 12.82 -12.28 0.02
CA SER A 29 12.02 -11.33 0.78
C SER A 29 11.83 -10.00 0.04
N ILE A 30 12.88 -9.52 -0.63
CA ILE A 30 12.82 -8.32 -1.48
C ILE A 30 11.90 -8.56 -2.68
N LYS A 31 12.03 -9.72 -3.34
CA LYS A 31 11.15 -10.11 -4.45
C LYS A 31 9.69 -10.22 -4.00
N TYR A 32 9.45 -10.79 -2.82
CA TYR A 32 8.11 -10.89 -2.24
C TYR A 32 7.50 -9.50 -2.04
N LEU A 33 8.22 -8.57 -1.40
CA LEU A 33 7.72 -7.20 -1.18
C LEU A 33 7.35 -6.50 -2.49
N LYS A 34 8.21 -6.59 -3.52
CA LYS A 34 7.93 -6.01 -4.84
C LYS A 34 6.66 -6.59 -5.47
N ASN A 35 6.50 -7.91 -5.40
CA ASN A 35 5.31 -8.58 -5.92
C ASN A 35 4.05 -8.19 -5.14
N ALA A 36 4.14 -8.11 -3.81
CA ALA A 36 3.02 -7.73 -2.96
C ALA A 36 2.57 -6.28 -3.22
N CYS A 37 3.52 -5.33 -3.35
CA CYS A 37 3.20 -3.96 -3.74
C CYS A 37 2.60 -3.88 -5.15
N SER A 38 3.09 -4.70 -6.09
CA SER A 38 2.54 -4.75 -7.46
C SER A 38 1.12 -5.31 -7.47
N LEU A 39 0.83 -6.33 -6.66
CA LEU A 39 -0.52 -6.90 -6.52
C LEU A 39 -1.48 -5.92 -5.84
N LEU A 40 -1.01 -5.21 -4.81
CA LEU A 40 -1.75 -4.14 -4.16
C LEU A 40 -2.10 -3.03 -5.16
N ALA A 41 -1.16 -2.64 -6.02
CA ALA A 41 -1.39 -1.67 -7.08
C ALA A 41 -2.48 -2.13 -8.06
N SER A 42 -2.45 -3.40 -8.49
CA SER A 42 -3.50 -3.96 -9.36
C SER A 42 -4.88 -3.87 -8.71
N HIS A 43 -5.00 -4.24 -7.43
CA HIS A 43 -6.27 -4.12 -6.71
C HIS A 43 -6.75 -2.67 -6.59
N LEU A 44 -5.86 -1.72 -6.29
CA LEU A 44 -6.24 -0.30 -6.25
C LEU A 44 -6.68 0.22 -7.62
N ARG A 45 -6.06 -0.22 -8.72
CA ARG A 45 -6.51 0.12 -10.07
C ARG A 45 -7.90 -0.44 -10.36
N GLU A 46 -8.16 -1.70 -10.02
CA GLU A 46 -9.49 -2.33 -10.19
C GLU A 46 -10.58 -1.59 -9.42
N ILE A 47 -10.30 -1.21 -8.16
CA ILE A 47 -11.22 -0.39 -7.36
C ILE A 47 -11.41 0.98 -8.01
N SER A 48 -10.33 1.63 -8.48
CA SER A 48 -10.41 2.94 -9.15
C SER A 48 -11.25 2.92 -10.43
N MET A 49 -11.27 1.80 -11.16
CA MET A 49 -12.11 1.65 -12.35
C MET A 49 -13.59 1.54 -12.00
N SER A 50 -13.89 0.92 -10.85
CA SER A 50 -15.26 0.76 -10.35
C SER A 50 -15.76 2.03 -9.64
N ASN A 51 -14.85 2.75 -8.97
CA ASN A 51 -15.10 3.97 -8.19
C ASN A 51 -14.11 5.09 -8.58
N PRO A 52 -14.28 5.75 -9.73
CA PRO A 52 -13.31 6.70 -10.27
C PRO A 52 -13.14 7.99 -9.45
N ASN A 53 -14.11 8.32 -8.61
CA ASN A 53 -14.07 9.51 -7.74
C ASN A 53 -13.47 9.21 -6.36
N GLU A 54 -13.07 7.96 -6.10
CA GLU A 54 -12.56 7.55 -4.81
C GLU A 54 -11.10 7.97 -4.63
N ALA A 55 -10.78 8.45 -3.43
CA ALA A 55 -9.48 9.02 -3.10
C ALA A 55 -9.04 8.60 -1.70
N ILE A 56 -7.72 8.52 -1.52
CA ILE A 56 -7.07 8.23 -0.25
C ILE A 56 -6.47 9.51 0.30
N GLY A 57 -6.85 9.84 1.54
CA GLY A 57 -6.11 10.81 2.34
C GLY A 57 -4.80 10.20 2.81
N VAL A 58 -3.68 10.74 2.33
CA VAL A 58 -2.33 10.31 2.66
C VAL A 58 -1.70 11.31 3.61
N ILE A 59 -1.25 10.81 4.75
CA ILE A 59 -0.39 11.52 5.70
C ILE A 59 1.05 11.09 5.43
N ASP A 60 1.91 12.02 5.04
CA ASP A 60 3.32 11.74 4.81
C ASP A 60 4.13 11.60 6.13
N GLY A 61 5.40 11.21 6.02
CA GLY A 61 6.29 11.07 7.19
C GLY A 61 6.54 12.37 7.97
N LYS A 62 6.15 13.54 7.44
CA LYS A 62 6.24 14.85 8.10
C LYS A 62 4.91 15.29 8.73
N GLY A 63 3.84 14.52 8.52
CA GLY A 63 2.50 14.82 9.02
C GLY A 63 1.66 15.67 8.06
N ASP A 64 2.17 15.99 6.87
CA ASP A 64 1.41 16.74 5.87
C ASP A 64 0.33 15.85 5.25
N ARG A 65 -0.88 16.40 5.12
CA ARG A 65 -2.04 15.71 4.55
C ARG A 65 -2.24 16.09 3.10
N ARG A 66 -2.35 15.10 2.23
CA ARG A 66 -2.69 15.26 0.81
C ARG A 66 -3.70 14.21 0.40
N SER A 67 -4.55 14.53 -0.56
CA SER A 67 -5.50 13.57 -1.14
C SER A 67 -4.98 13.13 -2.49
N PHE A 68 -5.01 11.84 -2.76
CA PHE A 68 -4.64 11.25 -4.05
C PHE A 68 -5.74 10.32 -4.52
N SER A 69 -6.00 10.26 -5.81
CA SER A 69 -6.89 9.25 -6.38
C SER A 69 -6.32 7.85 -6.20
N LEU A 70 -7.18 6.83 -6.20
CA LEU A 70 -6.73 5.43 -6.13
C LEU A 70 -5.79 5.04 -7.26
N ALA A 71 -6.00 5.59 -8.47
CA ALA A 71 -5.14 5.36 -9.61
C ALA A 71 -3.72 5.94 -9.38
N GLU A 72 -3.63 7.17 -8.86
CA GLU A 72 -2.33 7.78 -8.51
C GLU A 72 -1.60 6.97 -7.44
N VAL A 73 -2.30 6.55 -6.39
CA VAL A 73 -1.69 5.72 -5.32
C VAL A 73 -1.21 4.37 -5.88
N ALA A 74 -1.95 3.77 -6.81
CA ALA A 74 -1.54 2.53 -7.47
C ALA A 74 -0.23 2.69 -8.26
N GLU A 75 -0.03 3.81 -8.97
CA GLU A 75 1.24 4.08 -9.64
C GLU A 75 2.39 4.28 -8.64
N MET A 76 2.13 4.94 -7.51
CA MET A 76 3.17 5.20 -6.50
C MET A 76 3.67 3.92 -5.81
N LEU A 77 2.90 2.83 -5.81
CA LEU A 77 3.30 1.53 -5.26
C LEU A 77 4.42 0.83 -6.07
N TYR A 78 4.79 1.34 -7.25
CA TYR A 78 5.96 0.89 -7.99
C TYR A 78 7.24 1.67 -7.62
N ASP A 79 7.13 2.78 -6.89
CA ASP A 79 8.26 3.59 -6.42
C ASP A 79 8.49 3.39 -4.92
N THR A 80 9.51 2.60 -4.59
CA THR A 80 9.90 2.34 -3.19
C THR A 80 10.13 3.62 -2.38
N LYS A 81 10.65 4.69 -2.98
CA LYS A 81 10.86 5.95 -2.26
C LYS A 81 9.53 6.59 -1.86
N LYS A 82 8.55 6.58 -2.76
CA LYS A 82 7.19 7.09 -2.49
C LYS A 82 6.47 6.28 -1.44
N ILE A 83 6.60 4.95 -1.48
CA ILE A 83 6.03 4.06 -0.46
C ILE A 83 6.48 4.46 0.94
N ILE A 84 7.78 4.73 1.11
CA ILE A 84 8.39 5.11 2.39
C ILE A 84 8.03 6.57 2.75
N GLU A 85 8.24 7.52 1.83
CA GLU A 85 8.02 8.96 2.05
C GLU A 85 6.59 9.27 2.49
N LEU A 86 5.63 8.63 1.83
CA LEU A 86 4.20 8.88 2.00
C LEU A 86 3.53 7.87 2.92
N ASN A 87 4.31 6.98 3.54
CA ASN A 87 3.81 5.88 4.36
C ASN A 87 2.60 5.15 3.73
N LEU A 88 2.72 4.82 2.43
CA LEU A 88 1.55 4.44 1.61
C LEU A 88 0.82 3.22 2.16
N ILE A 89 1.56 2.22 2.66
CA ILE A 89 0.98 0.96 3.14
C ILE A 89 0.09 1.19 4.35
N ASP A 90 0.44 2.13 5.25
CA ASP A 90 -0.40 2.48 6.40
C ASP A 90 -1.63 3.27 6.00
N ASN A 91 -1.47 4.24 5.10
CA ASN A 91 -2.58 5.05 4.61
C ASN A 91 -3.61 4.20 3.82
N ILE A 92 -3.15 3.28 2.96
CA ILE A 92 -4.01 2.35 2.23
C ILE A 92 -4.73 1.38 3.19
N ASP A 93 -4.03 0.84 4.19
CA ASP A 93 -4.63 -0.05 5.20
C ASP A 93 -5.74 0.66 5.98
N ALA A 94 -5.48 1.89 6.44
CA ALA A 94 -6.45 2.69 7.16
C ALA A 94 -7.67 3.03 6.30
N TRP A 95 -7.44 3.43 5.05
CA TRP A 95 -8.51 3.69 4.10
C TRP A 95 -9.36 2.44 3.82
N ALA A 96 -8.73 1.29 3.56
CA ALA A 96 -9.44 0.06 3.26
C ALA A 96 -10.26 -0.45 4.46
N LYS A 97 -9.78 -0.25 5.69
CA LYS A 97 -10.52 -0.55 6.93
C LYS A 97 -11.71 0.38 7.17
N ALA A 98 -11.66 1.61 6.65
CA ALA A 98 -12.76 2.56 6.77
C ALA A 98 -13.93 2.26 5.80
N HIS A 99 -13.71 1.39 4.81
CA HIS A 99 -14.75 0.92 3.89
C HIS A 99 -15.29 -0.42 4.39
N PRO A 100 -16.56 -0.50 4.79
CA PRO A 100 -17.15 -1.77 5.18
C PRO A 100 -17.14 -2.72 3.97
N ALA A 101 -16.62 -3.93 4.19
CA ALA A 101 -16.79 -5.02 3.24
C ALA A 101 -18.28 -5.39 3.23
N ASP A 102 -19.00 -4.97 2.18
CA ASP A 102 -20.18 -5.72 1.73
C ASP A 102 -19.74 -7.05 1.11
#